data_AF-I7LDG4-F1
#
_entry.id   AF-I7LDG4-F1
#
_cell.length_a   1.000
_cell.length_b   1.000
_cell.length_c   1.000
_cell.angle_alpha   90.00
_cell.angle_beta   90.00
_cell.angle_gamma   90.00
#
_symmetry.space_group_name_H-M   'P 1'
#
loop_
_entity.id
_entity.type
_entity.pdbx_description
1 polymer ?
#
loop_
_entity_poly.entity_id
_entity_poly.type
_entity_poly.pdbx_seq_one_letter_code
_entity_poly.pdbx_strand_id
1 'polypeptide(L)'
;MKKVLKYILTLAVMATGLALFSKQTMAADVNYHTYKYHTKETSMATTYYVTPAQVEVSGGEYLVTMTIRTKKSLSPWPVKVISIDGQSPMNVTKTRHGSDYDYRYAFRSSNLNRMISSQIKIDVPNIYKATHMVSFKFDQTALPKLTTSANSSKSQTKTAKKVVTPVKQSSTKKQTSQAASPNDKQLEAIMAQAKKQSKDVKKRQMVLAEAQAKQNLKNRQANEKNQKMFYYLILGGILNLIILIVAAVFFVFGIKPAGSRGKHEEA
;
A
#
# COMPACT_ATOMS: atom_id res chain seq x y z
N MET A 1 30.18 -33.78 22.34
CA MET A 1 29.80 -32.42 21.85
C MET A 1 29.15 -32.40 20.46
N LYS A 2 29.67 -33.10 19.44
CA LYS A 2 29.10 -33.07 18.06
C LYS A 2 27.65 -33.59 17.93
N LYS A 3 27.20 -34.51 18.79
CA LYS A 3 25.83 -35.06 18.76
C LYS A 3 24.79 -34.09 19.35
N VAL A 4 25.14 -33.36 20.41
CA VAL A 4 24.25 -32.36 21.05
C VAL A 4 24.02 -31.16 20.13
N LEU A 5 25.06 -30.74 19.38
CA LEU A 5 24.95 -29.66 18.40
C LEU A 5 24.01 -30.01 17.22
N LYS A 6 23.95 -31.28 16.81
CA LYS A 6 23.00 -31.77 15.79
C LYS A 6 21.53 -31.73 16.28
N TYR A 7 21.28 -32.02 17.56
CA TYR A 7 19.94 -31.95 18.12
C TYR A 7 19.46 -30.51 18.34
N ILE A 8 20.37 -29.59 18.71
CA ILE A 8 20.03 -28.15 18.81
C ILE A 8 19.73 -27.56 17.42
N LEU A 9 20.48 -27.95 16.39
CA LEU A 9 20.26 -27.47 15.02
C LEU A 9 18.94 -27.99 14.43
N THR A 10 18.55 -29.24 14.74
CA THR A 10 17.28 -29.82 14.27
C THR A 10 16.06 -29.25 15.02
N LEU A 11 16.18 -28.98 16.33
CA LEU A 11 15.13 -28.27 17.09
C LEU A 11 14.97 -26.81 16.63
N ALA A 12 16.06 -26.13 16.27
CA ALA A 12 16.01 -24.78 15.72
C ALA A 12 15.32 -24.74 14.33
N VAL A 13 15.53 -25.76 13.49
CA VAL A 13 14.84 -25.90 12.18
C VAL A 13 13.35 -26.24 12.36
N MET A 14 13.00 -27.05 13.36
CA MET A 14 11.60 -27.41 13.63
C MET A 14 10.82 -26.27 14.32
N ALA A 15 11.48 -25.48 15.17
CA ALA A 15 10.89 -24.28 15.78
C ALA A 15 10.74 -23.10 14.79
N THR A 16 11.62 -22.99 13.79
CA THR A 16 11.45 -22.02 12.69
C THR A 16 10.36 -22.42 11.70
N GLY A 17 9.98 -23.70 11.63
CA GLY A 17 8.82 -24.16 10.85
C GLY A 17 7.46 -23.72 11.40
N LEU A 18 7.31 -23.56 12.72
CA LEU A 18 6.03 -23.18 13.33
C LEU A 18 5.77 -21.66 13.38
N ALA A 19 6.79 -20.82 13.14
CA ALA A 19 6.63 -19.37 13.13
C ALA A 19 6.11 -18.80 11.78
N LEU A 20 5.93 -19.64 10.77
CA LEU A 20 5.48 -19.24 9.42
C LEU A 20 3.99 -19.45 9.15
N PHE A 21 3.19 -19.81 10.17
CA PHE A 21 1.74 -19.67 10.07
C PHE A 21 1.33 -18.20 10.26
N SER A 22 1.85 -17.32 9.40
CA SER A 22 1.21 -16.03 9.16
C SER A 22 -0.24 -16.32 8.80
N LYS A 23 -1.19 -15.82 9.59
CA LYS A 23 -2.62 -15.93 9.27
C LYS A 23 -2.79 -15.58 7.81
N GLN A 24 -3.21 -16.55 7.01
CA GLN A 24 -3.47 -16.38 5.59
C GLN A 24 -4.72 -15.50 5.49
N THR A 25 -4.54 -14.18 5.56
CA THR A 25 -5.61 -13.23 5.29
C THR A 25 -5.97 -13.43 3.83
N MET A 26 -7.17 -13.97 3.58
CA MET A 26 -7.64 -14.15 2.23
C MET A 26 -7.86 -12.76 1.62
N ALA A 27 -6.96 -12.38 0.72
CA ALA A 27 -7.14 -11.18 -0.09
C ALA A 27 -8.33 -11.41 -1.03
N ALA A 28 -9.22 -10.42 -1.10
CA ALA A 28 -10.33 -10.39 -2.03
C ALA A 28 -9.93 -9.63 -3.30
N ASP A 29 -10.38 -10.11 -4.44
CA ASP A 29 -10.26 -9.39 -5.70
C ASP A 29 -11.39 -8.36 -5.83
N VAL A 30 -11.03 -7.09 -5.88
CA VAL A 30 -11.98 -5.97 -5.88
C VAL A 30 -11.80 -5.14 -7.14
N ASN A 31 -12.85 -5.10 -7.96
CA ASN A 31 -12.89 -4.24 -9.13
C ASN A 31 -12.90 -2.76 -8.72
N TYR A 32 -12.36 -1.91 -9.58
CA TYR A 32 -12.40 -0.47 -9.41
C TYR A 32 -12.39 0.24 -10.74
N HIS A 33 -12.81 1.50 -10.74
CA HIS A 33 -12.74 2.40 -11.89
C HIS A 33 -11.77 3.54 -11.64
N THR A 34 -11.06 3.95 -12.69
CA THR A 34 -10.12 5.08 -12.65
C THR A 34 -10.74 6.30 -13.33
N TYR A 35 -10.93 7.36 -12.57
CA TYR A 35 -11.51 8.63 -13.00
C TYR A 35 -10.47 9.75 -13.08
N LYS A 36 -10.80 10.79 -13.86
CA LYS A 36 -10.10 12.08 -13.75
C LYS A 36 -10.27 12.61 -12.32
N TYR A 37 -9.32 13.42 -11.89
CA TYR A 37 -9.26 13.90 -10.51
C TYR A 37 -10.56 14.57 -10.07
N HIS A 38 -11.18 14.04 -9.01
CA HIS A 38 -12.44 14.54 -8.43
C HIS A 38 -13.64 14.62 -9.41
N THR A 39 -13.63 13.87 -10.51
CA THR A 39 -14.77 13.78 -11.42
C THR A 39 -15.28 12.35 -11.53
N LYS A 40 -16.37 12.16 -12.28
CA LYS A 40 -16.90 10.83 -12.66
C LYS A 40 -16.54 10.46 -14.11
N GLU A 41 -15.68 11.24 -14.75
CA GLU A 41 -15.24 10.96 -16.12
C GLU A 41 -14.07 9.98 -16.10
N THR A 42 -14.13 8.95 -16.94
CA THR A 42 -13.05 7.97 -17.05
C THR A 42 -11.72 8.65 -17.38
N SER A 43 -10.67 8.27 -16.67
CA SER A 43 -9.32 8.76 -16.93
C SER A 43 -8.65 7.97 -18.05
N MET A 44 -7.82 8.65 -18.85
CA MET A 44 -6.89 7.98 -19.77
C MET A 44 -5.94 7.01 -19.06
N ALA A 45 -5.71 7.19 -17.75
CA ALA A 45 -4.91 6.29 -16.96
C ALA A 45 -5.55 4.89 -16.81
N THR A 46 -6.86 4.75 -17.04
CA THR A 46 -7.60 3.49 -16.81
C THR A 46 -7.01 2.30 -17.58
N THR A 47 -6.41 2.53 -18.75
CA THR A 47 -5.85 1.47 -19.61
C THR A 47 -4.54 0.89 -19.08
N TYR A 48 -3.90 1.56 -18.11
CA TYR A 48 -2.65 1.13 -17.50
C TYR A 48 -2.86 0.49 -16.13
N TYR A 49 -4.01 0.70 -15.50
CA TYR A 49 -4.33 0.12 -14.20
C TYR A 49 -4.92 -1.28 -14.38
N VAL A 50 -4.26 -2.29 -13.84
CA VAL A 50 -4.72 -3.68 -13.87
C VAL A 50 -5.84 -3.87 -12.85
N THR A 51 -6.99 -4.33 -13.31
CA THR A 51 -8.15 -4.70 -12.49
C THR A 51 -8.35 -6.22 -12.51
N PRO A 52 -8.77 -6.85 -11.40
CA PRO A 52 -9.09 -6.26 -10.09
C PRO A 52 -7.84 -5.89 -9.25
N ALA A 53 -8.04 -5.10 -8.19
CA ALA A 53 -7.06 -4.90 -7.13
C ALA A 53 -7.17 -6.02 -6.07
N GLN A 54 -6.09 -6.31 -5.37
CA GLN A 54 -6.11 -7.22 -4.22
C GLN A 54 -6.36 -6.42 -2.95
N VAL A 55 -7.36 -6.81 -2.16
CA VAL A 55 -7.75 -6.12 -0.92
C VAL A 55 -7.78 -7.10 0.23
N GLU A 56 -6.98 -6.85 1.26
CA GLU A 56 -7.03 -7.60 2.51
C GLU A 56 -7.28 -6.68 3.70
N VAL A 57 -7.66 -7.25 4.84
CA VAL A 57 -7.84 -6.50 6.10
C VAL A 57 -6.64 -6.75 6.99
N SER A 58 -5.91 -5.69 7.32
CA SER A 58 -4.71 -5.74 8.17
C SER A 58 -4.72 -4.58 9.16
N GLY A 59 -4.67 -4.90 10.46
CA GLY A 59 -4.66 -3.88 11.51
C GLY A 59 -5.94 -3.03 11.58
N GLY A 60 -7.09 -3.58 11.19
CA GLY A 60 -8.37 -2.87 11.19
C GLY A 60 -8.60 -1.91 10.01
N GLU A 61 -7.69 -1.91 9.04
CA GLU A 61 -7.79 -1.14 7.80
C GLU A 61 -7.69 -2.06 6.58
N TYR A 62 -8.13 -1.57 5.42
CA TYR A 62 -7.86 -2.22 4.15
C TYR A 62 -6.39 -2.02 3.78
N LEU A 63 -5.71 -3.08 3.39
CA LEU A 63 -4.49 -3.01 2.60
C LEU A 63 -4.83 -3.34 1.16
N VAL A 64 -4.72 -2.34 0.29
CA VAL A 64 -5.06 -2.44 -1.13
C VAL A 64 -3.79 -2.51 -1.93
N THR A 65 -3.62 -3.55 -2.75
CA THR A 65 -2.51 -3.70 -3.68
C THR A 65 -3.01 -3.50 -5.10
N MET A 66 -2.39 -2.56 -5.81
CA MET A 66 -2.72 -2.19 -7.18
C MET A 66 -1.50 -2.38 -8.09
N THR A 67 -1.76 -2.62 -9.38
CA THR A 67 -0.71 -2.79 -10.38
C THR A 67 -0.92 -1.83 -11.54
N ILE A 68 0.14 -1.13 -11.93
CA ILE A 68 0.21 -0.37 -13.17
C ILE A 68 1.04 -1.20 -14.15
N ARG A 69 0.47 -1.52 -15.31
CA ARG A 69 1.12 -2.23 -16.40
C ARG A 69 1.40 -1.29 -17.56
N THR A 70 2.64 -1.31 -18.04
CA THR A 70 3.11 -0.46 -19.14
C THR A 70 3.87 -1.27 -20.16
N LYS A 71 3.71 -0.92 -21.44
CA LYS A 71 4.38 -1.63 -22.55
C LYS A 71 5.89 -1.45 -22.49
N LYS A 72 6.62 -2.47 -22.95
CA LYS A 72 8.10 -2.44 -23.06
C LYS A 72 8.63 -1.20 -23.78
N SER A 73 7.91 -0.76 -24.82
CA SER A 73 8.29 0.32 -25.72
C SER A 73 8.33 1.70 -25.07
N LEU A 74 7.68 1.90 -23.92
CA LEU A 74 7.59 3.20 -23.25
C LEU A 74 8.75 3.49 -22.30
N SER A 75 9.72 2.58 -22.15
CA SER A 75 10.74 2.50 -21.10
C SER A 75 10.32 1.73 -19.83
N PRO A 76 11.27 1.29 -18.99
CA PRO A 76 10.97 0.55 -17.76
C PRO A 76 10.24 1.39 -16.70
N TRP A 77 9.02 0.98 -16.34
CA TRP A 77 8.17 1.61 -15.30
C TRP A 77 8.08 3.14 -15.44
N PRO A 78 7.55 3.65 -16.56
CA PRO A 78 7.49 5.08 -16.85
C PRO A 78 6.45 5.80 -15.98
N VAL A 79 5.51 5.07 -15.37
CA VAL A 79 4.52 5.60 -14.43
C VAL A 79 4.86 5.16 -13.02
N LYS A 80 4.94 6.11 -12.09
CA LYS A 80 5.23 5.87 -10.67
C LYS A 80 4.22 6.61 -9.80
N VAL A 81 3.79 5.98 -8.72
CA VAL A 81 2.93 6.61 -7.72
C VAL A 81 3.77 7.46 -6.77
N ILE A 82 3.40 8.74 -6.63
CA ILE A 82 4.01 9.68 -5.69
C ILE A 82 3.24 9.64 -4.37
N SER A 83 1.92 9.70 -4.46
CA SER A 83 1.01 9.56 -3.33
C SER A 83 -0.29 8.86 -3.73
N ILE A 84 -0.93 8.23 -2.77
CA ILE A 84 -2.22 7.55 -2.89
C ILE A 84 -2.93 7.68 -1.54
N ASP A 85 -4.17 8.15 -1.52
CA ASP A 85 -4.90 8.45 -0.28
C ASP A 85 -4.12 9.37 0.69
N GLY A 86 -3.38 10.34 0.15
CA GLY A 86 -2.54 11.27 0.92
C GLY A 86 -1.26 10.66 1.52
N GLN A 87 -0.98 9.38 1.31
CA GLN A 87 0.22 8.70 1.81
C GLN A 87 1.17 8.31 0.68
N SER A 88 2.44 8.08 1.01
CA SER A 88 3.41 7.49 0.10
C SER A 88 3.09 5.99 -0.09
N PRO A 89 3.25 5.45 -1.31
CA PRO A 89 2.95 4.05 -1.59
C PRO A 89 3.80 3.11 -0.72
N MET A 90 3.22 2.00 -0.32
CA MET A 90 3.86 0.91 0.42
C MET A 90 4.26 -0.22 -0.54
N ASN A 91 5.17 -1.09 -0.11
CA ASN A 91 5.50 -2.36 -0.76
C ASN A 91 5.72 -2.23 -2.28
N VAL A 92 6.43 -1.18 -2.71
CA VAL A 92 6.63 -0.93 -4.14
C VAL A 92 7.54 -2.00 -4.73
N THR A 93 7.01 -2.76 -5.68
CA THR A 93 7.74 -3.78 -6.45
C THR A 93 7.68 -3.49 -7.94
N LYS A 94 8.81 -3.68 -8.61
CA LYS A 94 9.00 -3.43 -10.04
C LYS A 94 9.43 -4.73 -10.70
N THR A 95 8.56 -5.30 -11.52
CA THR A 95 8.79 -6.61 -12.17
C THR A 95 8.54 -6.52 -13.67
N ARG A 96 9.04 -7.51 -14.41
CA ARG A 96 8.61 -7.76 -15.79
C ARG A 96 7.38 -8.67 -15.77
N HIS A 97 6.48 -8.44 -16.71
CA HIS A 97 5.32 -9.30 -16.97
C HIS A 97 5.29 -9.61 -18.47
N GLY A 98 5.89 -10.75 -18.86
CA GLY A 98 6.22 -11.01 -20.25
C GLY A 98 7.17 -9.94 -20.80
N SER A 99 6.79 -9.28 -21.90
CA SER A 99 7.55 -8.15 -22.45
C SER A 99 7.38 -6.86 -21.63
N ASP A 100 6.27 -6.74 -20.92
CA ASP A 100 5.82 -5.50 -20.29
C ASP A 100 6.39 -5.31 -18.89
N TYR A 101 6.09 -4.15 -18.30
CA TYR A 101 6.57 -3.75 -16.98
C TYR A 101 5.41 -3.51 -16.02
N ASP A 102 5.43 -4.23 -14.90
CA ASP A 102 4.48 -4.09 -13.80
C ASP A 102 5.11 -3.28 -12.66
N TYR A 103 4.49 -2.14 -12.34
CA TYR A 103 4.72 -1.35 -11.14
C TYR A 103 3.60 -1.66 -10.16
N ARG A 104 3.89 -2.47 -9.14
CA ARG A 104 2.92 -2.87 -8.11
C ARG A 104 3.22 -2.15 -6.80
N TYR A 105 2.18 -1.67 -6.14
CA TYR A 105 2.28 -0.91 -4.90
C TYR A 105 1.05 -1.16 -4.03
N ALA A 106 1.17 -0.90 -2.73
CA ALA A 106 0.08 -0.99 -1.78
C ALA A 106 -0.21 0.34 -1.08
N PHE A 107 -1.40 0.48 -0.52
CA PHE A 107 -1.76 1.58 0.37
C PHE A 107 -2.80 1.12 1.39
N ARG A 108 -2.91 1.86 2.49
CA ARG A 108 -3.93 1.60 3.52
C ARG A 108 -5.13 2.52 3.38
N SER A 109 -6.32 2.03 3.64
CA SER A 109 -7.47 2.92 3.82
C SER A 109 -8.43 2.36 4.86
N SER A 110 -8.99 3.21 5.69
CA SER A 110 -10.08 2.83 6.59
C SER A 110 -11.44 2.77 5.88
N ASN A 111 -11.55 3.33 4.66
CA ASN A 111 -12.82 3.43 3.97
C ASN A 111 -12.67 3.52 2.44
N LEU A 112 -12.99 2.43 1.73
CA LEU A 112 -12.97 2.38 0.26
C LEU A 112 -14.31 2.79 -0.40
N ASN A 113 -15.30 3.24 0.40
CA ASN A 113 -16.58 3.72 -0.14
C ASN A 113 -16.47 5.10 -0.80
N ARG A 114 -15.42 5.86 -0.49
CA ARG A 114 -15.13 7.17 -1.09
C ARG A 114 -14.24 7.06 -2.32
N MET A 115 -14.09 8.17 -3.05
CA MET A 115 -13.04 8.28 -4.06
C MET A 115 -11.67 8.35 -3.38
N ILE A 116 -10.73 7.52 -3.86
CA ILE A 116 -9.34 7.54 -3.40
C ILE A 116 -8.52 8.25 -4.47
N SER A 117 -7.86 9.35 -4.11
CA SER A 117 -7.04 10.11 -5.06
C SER A 117 -5.57 9.73 -4.99
N SER A 118 -4.91 9.77 -6.14
CA SER A 118 -3.48 9.50 -6.28
C SER A 118 -2.80 10.55 -7.14
N GLN A 119 -1.57 10.89 -6.77
CA GLN A 119 -0.66 11.65 -7.60
C GLN A 119 0.33 10.69 -8.25
N ILE A 120 0.41 10.71 -9.57
CA ILE A 120 1.31 9.87 -10.37
C ILE A 120 2.29 10.74 -11.15
N LYS A 121 3.53 10.28 -11.26
CA LYS A 121 4.55 10.85 -12.14
C LYS A 121 4.72 9.96 -13.34
N ILE A 122 4.67 10.56 -14.52
CA ILE A 122 4.89 9.91 -15.81
C ILE A 122 6.20 10.46 -16.37
N ASP A 123 7.09 9.57 -16.81
CA ASP A 123 8.37 9.89 -17.43
C ASP A 123 8.63 8.89 -18.56
N VAL A 124 8.23 9.28 -19.77
CA VAL A 124 8.56 8.61 -21.01
C VAL A 124 9.64 9.45 -21.69
N PRO A 125 10.88 8.93 -21.83
CA PRO A 125 12.00 9.69 -22.39
C PRO A 125 11.65 10.34 -23.72
N ASN A 126 11.90 11.65 -23.85
CA ASN A 126 11.70 12.46 -25.06
C ASN A 126 10.26 12.51 -25.62
N ILE A 127 9.26 11.93 -24.94
CA ILE A 127 7.86 11.90 -25.39
C ILE A 127 6.96 12.66 -24.43
N TYR A 128 7.02 12.33 -23.13
CA TYR A 128 6.06 12.87 -22.17
C TYR A 128 6.56 12.82 -20.74
N LYS A 129 6.51 13.97 -20.06
CA LYS A 129 6.84 14.08 -18.63
C LYS A 129 5.82 14.97 -17.94
N ALA A 130 5.09 14.40 -16.98
CA ALA A 130 4.09 15.15 -16.24
C ALA A 130 3.81 14.51 -14.88
N THR A 131 3.20 15.28 -14.01
CA THR A 131 2.61 14.78 -12.76
C THR A 131 1.11 15.04 -12.82
N HIS A 132 0.32 13.99 -12.64
CA HIS A 132 -1.14 14.05 -12.71
C HIS A 132 -1.78 13.58 -11.43
N MET A 133 -3.01 14.05 -11.20
CA MET A 133 -3.89 13.46 -10.22
C MET A 133 -4.95 12.60 -10.90
N VAL A 134 -5.26 11.46 -10.29
CA VAL A 134 -6.33 10.53 -10.69
C VAL A 134 -7.12 10.14 -9.46
N SER A 135 -8.36 9.67 -9.66
CA SER A 135 -9.22 9.19 -8.57
C SER A 135 -9.69 7.77 -8.87
N PHE A 136 -9.86 6.95 -7.84
CA PHE A 136 -10.34 5.59 -7.94
C PHE A 136 -11.65 5.42 -7.17
N LYS A 137 -12.58 4.66 -7.73
CA LYS A 137 -13.77 4.17 -7.01
C LYS A 137 -13.73 2.65 -7.00
N PHE A 138 -13.63 2.08 -5.81
CA PHE A 138 -13.69 0.64 -5.61
C PHE A 138 -15.15 0.16 -5.57
N ASP A 139 -15.37 -1.03 -6.13
CA ASP A 139 -16.60 -1.78 -5.98
C ASP A 139 -16.74 -2.20 -4.51
N GLN A 140 -17.96 -2.07 -4.00
CA GLN A 140 -18.28 -2.31 -2.59
C GLN A 140 -18.76 -3.74 -2.34
N THR A 141 -19.19 -4.45 -3.39
CA THR A 141 -19.81 -5.77 -3.28
C THR A 141 -18.82 -6.85 -2.85
N ALA A 142 -17.56 -6.71 -3.26
CA ALA A 142 -16.49 -7.67 -2.98
C ALA A 142 -15.55 -7.23 -1.84
N LEU A 143 -15.86 -6.15 -1.10
CA LEU A 143 -14.99 -5.68 -0.02
C LEU A 143 -15.00 -6.64 1.17
N PRO A 144 -13.83 -7.03 1.70
CA PRO A 144 -13.77 -7.82 2.92
C PRO A 144 -14.28 -6.99 4.10
N LYS A 145 -14.92 -7.63 5.08
CA LYS A 145 -15.45 -6.91 6.24
C LYS A 145 -14.32 -6.42 7.15
N LEU A 146 -14.28 -5.12 7.45
CA LEU A 146 -13.47 -4.61 8.55
C LEU A 146 -14.05 -5.12 9.86
N THR A 147 -13.39 -6.09 10.49
CA THR A 147 -13.77 -6.49 11.85
C THR A 147 -13.36 -5.37 12.80
N THR A 148 -14.33 -4.58 13.27
CA THR A 148 -14.11 -3.76 14.45
C THR A 148 -13.88 -4.72 15.59
N SER A 149 -12.69 -4.73 16.19
CA SER A 149 -12.42 -5.54 17.38
C SER A 149 -13.24 -4.99 18.55
N ALA A 150 -14.50 -5.39 18.63
CA ALA A 150 -15.41 -5.11 19.73
C ALA A 150 -15.35 -6.29 20.72
N ASN A 151 -14.29 -6.32 21.53
CA ASN A 151 -14.33 -6.89 22.87
C ASN A 151 -14.17 -5.66 23.79
N SER A 152 -15.08 -5.27 24.68
CA SER A 152 -16.10 -6.00 25.42
C SER A 152 -17.20 -5.03 25.90
N SER A 153 -18.47 -5.32 25.62
CA SER A 153 -19.61 -5.24 26.55
C SER A 153 -20.92 -5.46 25.78
N LYS A 154 -21.66 -6.48 26.22
CA LYS A 154 -22.93 -6.96 25.68
C LYS A 154 -24.08 -6.22 26.38
N SER A 155 -25.26 -6.29 25.75
CA SER A 155 -26.61 -5.83 26.17
C SER A 155 -26.90 -4.33 25.97
N GLN A 156 -28.04 -3.90 25.41
CA GLN A 156 -29.32 -4.58 25.18
C GLN A 156 -30.18 -3.77 24.19
N THR A 157 -30.94 -4.50 23.38
CA THR A 157 -32.00 -4.06 22.45
C THR A 157 -33.15 -3.37 23.19
N LYS A 158 -33.75 -2.30 22.63
CA LYS A 158 -35.20 -2.19 22.30
C LYS A 158 -35.66 -0.79 21.82
N THR A 159 -36.27 -0.81 20.62
CA THR A 159 -37.46 -0.07 20.12
C THR A 159 -37.55 1.46 20.08
N ALA A 160 -37.43 1.97 18.85
CA ALA A 160 -38.38 2.82 18.12
C ALA A 160 -39.47 3.61 18.89
N LYS A 161 -39.46 4.94 18.70
CA LYS A 161 -40.69 5.71 18.44
C LYS A 161 -40.45 6.81 17.40
N LYS A 162 -41.28 6.71 16.36
CA LYS A 162 -41.48 7.56 15.20
C LYS A 162 -42.28 8.81 15.60
N VAL A 163 -41.86 10.01 15.19
CA VAL A 163 -42.77 11.10 14.81
C VAL A 163 -42.15 11.83 13.63
N VAL A 164 -42.92 11.93 12.54
CA VAL A 164 -42.56 12.53 11.26
C VAL A 164 -43.58 13.63 10.97
N THR A 165 -43.08 14.84 10.69
CA THR A 165 -43.64 15.94 9.84
C THR A 165 -44.97 16.63 10.22
N PRO A 166 -45.33 17.78 9.62
CA PRO A 166 -44.61 18.71 8.71
C PRO A 166 -44.74 20.20 9.11
N VAL A 167 -43.95 21.09 8.48
CA VAL A 167 -44.27 22.53 8.42
C VAL A 167 -44.29 22.97 6.97
N LYS A 168 -45.45 23.46 6.50
CA LYS A 168 -45.60 24.17 5.23
C LYS A 168 -46.36 25.48 5.44
N GLN A 169 -45.78 26.54 4.85
CA GLN A 169 -46.38 27.77 4.33
C GLN A 169 -46.96 28.85 5.26
N SER A 170 -46.37 30.04 5.12
CA SER A 170 -46.96 31.29 4.59
C SER A 170 -46.75 32.56 5.45
N SER A 171 -46.55 33.66 4.73
CA SER A 171 -46.28 35.07 5.08
C SER A 171 -47.33 35.70 6.02
N THR A 172 -47.11 36.76 6.83
CA THR A 172 -46.73 38.16 6.48
C THR A 172 -46.60 39.02 7.77
N LYS A 173 -45.74 40.06 7.75
CA LYS A 173 -45.74 41.35 8.53
C LYS A 173 -45.74 41.40 10.09
N LYS A 174 -44.56 41.75 10.62
CA LYS A 174 -44.19 42.95 11.44
C LYS A 174 -45.14 43.40 12.59
N GLN A 175 -44.75 43.14 13.84
CA GLN A 175 -44.64 44.15 14.92
C GLN A 175 -43.91 43.61 16.17
N THR A 176 -43.50 44.56 16.99
CA THR A 176 -42.29 44.63 17.83
C THR A 176 -42.47 44.06 19.25
N SER A 177 -41.33 43.67 19.84
CA SER A 177 -40.96 43.68 21.28
C SER A 177 -41.66 42.72 22.24
N GLN A 178 -40.92 41.70 22.69
CA GLN A 178 -40.35 41.68 24.04
C GLN A 178 -39.24 40.63 24.16
N ALA A 179 -38.11 41.07 24.70
CA ALA A 179 -36.88 40.34 24.86
C ALA A 179 -36.99 39.29 25.97
N ALA A 180 -36.56 38.07 25.67
CA ALA A 180 -35.76 37.28 26.59
C ALA A 180 -34.41 37.08 25.91
N SER A 181 -33.46 37.96 26.22
CA SER A 181 -32.07 37.85 25.75
C SER A 181 -31.51 36.48 26.16
N PRO A 182 -30.80 35.75 25.29
CA PRO A 182 -29.97 34.65 25.74
C PRO A 182 -28.98 35.25 26.76
N ASN A 183 -29.00 34.78 28.00
CA ASN A 183 -28.08 35.26 29.04
C ASN A 183 -26.67 35.35 28.46
N ASP A 184 -26.04 36.54 28.49
CA ASP A 184 -24.72 36.77 27.91
C ASP A 184 -23.68 35.75 28.43
N LYS A 185 -23.84 35.29 29.67
CA LYS A 185 -23.05 34.19 30.28
C LYS A 185 -23.18 32.85 29.56
N GLN A 186 -24.36 32.48 29.05
CA GLN A 186 -24.55 31.26 28.25
C GLN A 186 -23.90 31.39 26.88
N LEU A 187 -24.01 32.56 26.24
CA LEU A 187 -23.39 32.81 24.95
C LEU A 187 -21.84 32.82 25.04
N GLU A 188 -21.28 33.43 26.08
CA GLU A 188 -19.85 33.37 26.37
C GLU A 188 -19.36 31.95 26.66
N ALA A 189 -20.13 31.15 27.42
CA ALA A 189 -19.80 29.75 27.70
C ALA A 189 -19.79 28.89 26.41
N ILE A 190 -20.78 29.08 25.53
CA ILE A 190 -20.85 28.40 24.23
C ILE A 190 -19.66 28.80 23.34
N MET A 191 -19.34 30.10 23.27
CA MET A 191 -18.19 30.57 22.49
C MET A 191 -16.85 30.07 23.07
N ALA A 192 -16.69 30.03 24.40
CA ALA A 192 -15.52 29.49 25.06
C ALA A 192 -15.36 27.98 24.80
N GLN A 193 -16.47 27.23 24.85
CA GLN A 193 -16.48 25.81 24.51
C GLN A 193 -16.13 25.57 23.04
N ALA A 194 -16.69 26.35 22.11
CA ALA A 194 -16.35 26.29 20.69
C ALA A 194 -14.87 26.60 20.43
N LYS A 195 -14.30 27.60 21.13
CA LYS A 195 -12.86 27.94 21.07
C LYS A 195 -11.96 26.83 21.63
N LYS A 196 -12.38 26.15 22.71
CA LYS A 196 -11.63 24.98 23.24
C LYS A 196 -11.69 23.81 22.25
N GLN A 197 -12.88 23.47 21.76
CA GLN A 197 -13.07 22.40 20.78
C GLN A 197 -12.28 22.65 19.50
N SER A 198 -12.24 23.88 18.98
CA SER A 198 -11.47 24.20 17.77
C SER A 198 -9.96 24.06 17.98
N LYS A 199 -9.45 24.45 19.15
CA LYS A 199 -8.04 24.22 19.55
C LYS A 199 -7.71 22.73 19.65
N ASP A 200 -8.59 21.95 20.28
CA ASP A 200 -8.41 20.49 20.44
C ASP A 200 -8.44 19.77 19.10
N VAL A 201 -9.37 20.15 18.21
CA VAL A 201 -9.44 19.62 16.84
C VAL A 201 -8.18 19.97 16.06
N LYS A 202 -7.70 21.22 16.14
CA LYS A 202 -6.45 21.64 15.47
C LYS A 202 -5.25 20.83 15.98
N LYS A 203 -5.15 20.62 17.30
CA LYS A 203 -4.09 19.80 17.90
C LYS A 203 -4.16 18.36 17.42
N ARG A 204 -5.35 17.74 17.41
CA ARG A 204 -5.54 16.37 16.90
C ARG A 204 -5.18 16.26 15.42
N GLN A 205 -5.58 17.23 14.59
CA GLN A 205 -5.23 17.26 13.17
C GLN A 205 -3.71 17.36 12.97
N MET A 206 -3.01 18.18 13.74
CA MET A 206 -1.55 18.27 13.68
C MET A 206 -0.88 16.94 14.04
N VAL A 207 -1.33 16.27 15.11
CA VAL A 207 -0.79 14.95 15.51
C VAL A 207 -1.02 13.90 14.42
N LEU A 208 -2.21 13.87 13.82
CA LEU A 208 -2.52 12.96 12.71
C LEU A 208 -1.65 13.26 11.47
N ALA A 209 -1.48 14.53 11.11
CA ALA A 209 -0.63 14.93 10.01
C ALA A 209 0.85 14.56 10.24
N GLU A 210 1.36 14.74 11.47
CA GLU A 210 2.72 14.35 11.84
C GLU A 210 2.90 12.83 11.79
N ALA A 211 1.92 12.06 12.30
CA ALA A 211 1.93 10.60 12.23
C ALA A 211 1.95 10.12 10.77
N GLN A 212 1.12 10.72 9.91
CA GLN A 212 1.08 10.44 8.48
C GLN A 212 2.40 10.80 7.78
N ALA A 213 3.00 11.95 8.11
CA ALA A 213 4.30 12.35 7.57
C ALA A 213 5.42 11.37 7.96
N LYS A 214 5.45 10.92 9.23
CA LYS A 214 6.39 9.90 9.71
C LYS A 214 6.17 8.56 9.00
N GLN A 215 4.92 8.14 8.81
CA GLN A 215 4.59 6.94 8.05
C GLN A 215 5.04 7.05 6.59
N ASN A 216 4.81 8.18 5.94
CA ASN A 216 5.26 8.44 4.57
C ASN A 216 6.78 8.39 4.44
N LEU A 217 7.52 8.89 5.43
CA LEU A 217 8.97 8.78 5.46
C LEU A 217 9.42 7.31 5.58
N LYS A 218 8.81 6.55 6.50
CA LYS A 218 9.10 5.11 6.65
C LYS A 218 8.81 4.32 5.37
N ASN A 219 7.68 4.58 4.72
CA ASN A 219 7.30 3.92 3.47
C ASN A 219 8.33 4.19 2.35
N ARG A 220 8.74 5.45 2.19
CA ARG A 220 9.77 5.82 1.21
C ARG A 220 11.11 5.15 1.49
N GLN A 221 11.58 5.21 2.73
CA GLN A 221 12.82 4.55 3.15
C GLN A 221 12.76 3.02 2.95
N ALA A 222 11.63 2.39 3.28
CA ALA A 222 11.44 0.96 3.06
C ALA A 222 11.48 0.61 1.56
N ASN A 223 10.79 1.38 0.71
CA ASN A 223 10.82 1.17 -0.73
C ASN A 223 12.22 1.36 -1.33
N GLU A 224 12.97 2.38 -0.89
CA GLU A 224 14.35 2.62 -1.31
C GLU A 224 15.28 1.47 -0.88
N LYS A 225 15.16 1.01 0.37
CA LYS A 225 15.89 -0.16 0.87
C LYS A 225 15.56 -1.40 0.06
N ASN A 226 14.27 -1.70 -0.15
CA ASN A 226 13.83 -2.87 -0.89
C ASN A 226 14.34 -2.86 -2.33
N GLN A 227 14.33 -1.69 -2.99
CA GLN A 227 14.90 -1.56 -4.34
C GLN A 227 16.41 -1.81 -4.34
N LYS A 228 17.17 -1.21 -3.41
CA LYS A 228 18.62 -1.45 -3.30
C LYS A 228 18.94 -2.93 -3.02
N MET A 229 18.21 -3.56 -2.11
CA MET A 229 18.40 -4.98 -1.79
C MET A 229 18.11 -5.89 -2.99
N PHE A 230 17.09 -5.57 -3.80
CA PHE A 230 16.81 -6.30 -5.04
C PHE A 230 17.98 -6.21 -6.03
N TYR A 231 18.59 -5.02 -6.19
CA TYR A 231 19.78 -4.86 -7.03
C TYR A 231 20.98 -5.66 -6.52
N TYR A 232 21.22 -5.67 -5.19
CA TYR A 232 22.30 -6.47 -4.61
C TYR A 232 22.08 -7.98 -4.79
N LEU A 233 20.84 -8.46 -4.67
CA LEU A 233 20.50 -9.86 -4.90
C LEU A 233 20.80 -10.27 -6.35
N ILE A 234 20.40 -9.44 -7.32
CA ILE A 234 20.67 -9.70 -8.75
C ILE A 234 22.17 -9.68 -9.05
N LEU A 235 22.89 -8.64 -8.59
CA LEU A 235 24.33 -8.52 -8.83
C LEU A 235 25.11 -9.67 -8.19
N GLY A 236 24.78 -10.03 -6.95
CA GLY A 236 25.38 -11.17 -6.25
C GLY A 236 25.10 -12.50 -6.94
N GLY A 237 23.86 -12.72 -7.40
CA GLY A 237 23.48 -13.91 -8.17
C GLY A 237 24.22 -14.03 -9.50
N ILE A 238 24.34 -12.93 -10.26
CA ILE A 238 25.09 -12.90 -11.53
C ILE A 238 26.57 -13.16 -11.28
N LEU A 239 27.18 -12.51 -10.27
CA LEU A 239 28.59 -12.73 -9.94
C LEU A 239 28.85 -14.19 -9.54
N ASN A 240 27.97 -14.79 -8.75
CA ASN A 240 28.07 -16.19 -8.37
C ASN A 240 27.97 -17.12 -9.59
N LEU A 241 27.03 -16.84 -10.51
CA LEU A 241 26.89 -17.59 -11.76
C LEU A 241 28.15 -17.50 -12.64
N ILE A 242 28.76 -16.31 -12.76
CA ILE A 242 30.01 -16.13 -13.51
C ILE A 242 31.13 -16.97 -12.88
N ILE A 243 31.27 -16.95 -11.56
CA ILE A 243 32.28 -17.75 -10.85
C ILE A 243 32.08 -19.24 -11.13
N LEU A 244 30.83 -19.73 -11.09
CA LEU A 244 30.51 -21.13 -11.40
C LEU A 244 30.84 -21.49 -12.85
N ILE A 245 30.57 -20.60 -13.80
CA ILE A 245 30.92 -20.82 -15.22
C ILE A 245 32.44 -20.88 -15.41
N VAL A 246 33.20 -19.96 -14.80
CA VAL A 246 34.67 -19.96 -14.86
C VAL A 246 35.25 -21.23 -14.25
N ALA A 247 34.72 -21.66 -13.09
CA ALA A 247 35.13 -22.92 -12.45
C ALA A 247 34.82 -24.14 -13.33
N ALA A 248 33.65 -24.18 -13.99
CA ALA A 248 33.29 -25.25 -14.91
C ALA A 248 34.20 -25.30 -16.14
N VAL A 249 34.52 -24.14 -16.74
CA VAL A 249 35.48 -24.04 -17.86
C VAL A 249 36.87 -24.53 -17.42
N PHE A 250 37.35 -24.10 -16.26
CA PHE A 250 38.63 -24.56 -15.73
C PHE A 250 38.65 -26.08 -15.50
N PHE A 251 37.56 -26.66 -15.01
CA PHE A 251 37.46 -28.10 -14.77
C PHE A 251 37.39 -28.92 -16.08
N VAL A 252 36.68 -28.42 -17.10
CA VAL A 252 36.52 -29.11 -18.39
C VAL A 252 37.78 -29.00 -19.26
N PHE A 253 38.47 -27.85 -19.24
CA PHE A 253 39.63 -27.61 -20.10
C PHE A 253 40.98 -27.75 -19.37
N GLY A 254 41.00 -27.87 -18.04
CA GLY A 254 42.20 -27.89 -17.21
C GLY A 254 42.87 -29.25 -16.99
N ILE A 255 42.37 -30.34 -17.58
CA ILE A 255 42.99 -31.66 -17.48
C ILE A 255 43.57 -32.06 -18.85
N LYS A 256 44.75 -31.52 -19.18
CA LYS A 256 45.61 -32.15 -20.19
C LYS A 256 46.67 -32.95 -19.43
N PRO A 257 46.58 -34.30 -19.37
CA PRO A 257 47.61 -35.07 -18.69
C PRO A 257 48.94 -34.88 -19.44
N ALA A 258 49.97 -34.45 -18.70
CA ALA A 258 51.33 -34.41 -19.21
C ALA A 258 51.72 -35.84 -19.65
N GLY A 259 51.90 -36.02 -20.96
CA GLY A 259 52.19 -37.31 -21.56
C GLY A 259 53.41 -37.97 -20.92
N SER A 260 53.25 -39.25 -20.57
CA SER A 260 54.36 -40.10 -20.14
C SER A 260 55.41 -40.15 -21.23
N ARG A 261 56.61 -39.67 -20.91
CA ARG A 261 57.84 -39.90 -21.67
C ARG A 261 58.02 -41.42 -21.80
N GLY A 262 57.84 -41.95 -23.00
CA GLY A 262 58.12 -43.35 -23.30
C GLY A 262 59.59 -43.65 -23.04
N LYS A 263 59.86 -44.58 -22.12
CA LYS A 263 61.11 -45.33 -22.11
C LYS A 263 60.91 -46.50 -23.05
N HIS A 264 61.49 -46.43 -24.24
CA HIS A 264 61.85 -47.62 -24.98
C HIS A 264 63.16 -48.12 -24.39
N GLU A 265 63.11 -49.28 -23.74
CA GLU A 265 64.26 -50.08 -23.35
C GLU A 265 64.36 -51.18 -24.42
N GLU A 266 65.33 -51.02 -25.33
CA GLU A 266 65.75 -52.05 -26.29
C GLU A 266 66.56 -53.13 -25.55
N ALA A 267 66.43 -54.35 -26.07
CA ALA A 267 67.14 -55.56 -25.66
C ALA A 267 68.63 -55.53 -26.04
#